data_AF-A0A350STQ6-F1
#
_entry.id   AF-A0A350STQ6-F1
#
_cell.length_a   1.000
_cell.length_b   1.000
_cell.length_c   1.000
_cell.angle_alpha   90.00
_cell.angle_beta   90.00
_cell.angle_gamma   90.00
#
_symmetry.space_group_name_H-M   'P 1'
#
loop_
_entity.id
_entity.type
_entity.pdbx_description
1 polymer ?
#
loop_
_entity_poly.entity_id
_entity_poly.type
_entity_poly.pdbx_seq_one_letter_code
_entity_poly.pdbx_strand_id
1 'polypeptide(L)'
;MRLRLLRRRLTVSAPRVSVRSAMPWPFRWLLGAVVLGFSGALALWAFEVGKDIAGLDRNAKQELERLRNEVQDLRAELVRAQSVSNTSESLLTAEKAAQEQLVQQIRQLEADNQVLRGDLGFFERLIPGSGSGALNIRGLQVDRLAQNQLKWQVLMIQATKNAPDFRGVLEVTFAGTLEGKPWSAVQAPSPQPVLIKGYLRQEGLVDVPEQAVVKTVTAKILQDGTVLALHTIKL
;
A
#
# COMPACT_ATOMS: atom_id res chain seq x y z
N MET A 1 30.09 -85.08 -102.79
CA MET A 1 30.94 -85.97 -101.96
C MET A 1 32.03 -85.14 -101.28
N ARG A 2 32.40 -85.47 -100.03
CA ARG A 2 33.52 -84.94 -99.20
C ARG A 2 33.16 -84.02 -98.00
N LEU A 3 32.13 -84.40 -97.23
CA LEU A 3 31.89 -83.90 -95.86
C LEU A 3 32.61 -84.73 -94.75
N ARG A 4 33.68 -85.46 -95.09
CA ARG A 4 34.32 -86.42 -94.16
C ARG A 4 35.56 -85.93 -93.43
N LEU A 5 36.03 -84.70 -93.66
CA LEU A 5 37.30 -84.21 -93.09
C LEU A 5 37.16 -83.22 -91.92
N LEU A 6 35.96 -82.76 -91.58
CA LEU A 6 35.72 -81.80 -90.48
C LEU A 6 35.43 -82.44 -89.11
N ARG A 7 35.26 -83.77 -89.03
CA ARG A 7 34.85 -84.47 -87.79
C ARG A 7 36.00 -85.08 -86.97
N ARG A 8 37.27 -84.86 -87.35
CA ARG A 8 38.44 -85.47 -86.67
C ARG A 8 39.20 -84.55 -85.71
N ARG A 9 38.68 -83.36 -85.41
CA ARG A 9 39.28 -82.40 -84.45
C ARG A 9 38.40 -82.13 -83.21
N LEU A 10 37.51 -83.04 -82.84
CA LEU A 10 36.61 -82.89 -81.68
C LEU A 10 36.92 -83.81 -80.49
N THR A 11 38.13 -84.37 -80.43
CA THR A 11 38.62 -85.10 -79.25
C THR A 11 39.98 -84.58 -78.86
N VAL A 12 40.00 -83.38 -78.27
CA VAL A 12 41.09 -82.92 -77.42
C VAL A 12 40.67 -83.28 -75.99
N SER A 13 41.19 -84.39 -75.48
CA SER A 13 41.16 -84.70 -74.05
C SER A 13 42.02 -83.67 -73.33
N ALA A 14 41.40 -82.59 -72.86
CA ALA A 14 42.07 -81.64 -72.00
C ALA A 14 42.16 -82.25 -70.57
N PRO A 15 43.38 -82.40 -70.00
CA PRO A 15 43.53 -82.80 -68.61
C PRO A 15 42.90 -81.72 -67.72
N ARG A 16 42.01 -82.12 -66.82
CA ARG A 16 41.47 -81.22 -65.79
C ARG A 16 42.59 -80.89 -64.82
N VAL A 17 43.28 -79.78 -65.08
CA VAL A 17 44.23 -79.19 -64.14
C VAL A 17 43.44 -78.65 -62.96
N SER A 18 43.33 -79.43 -61.89
CA SER A 18 42.91 -78.92 -60.59
C SER A 18 44.11 -78.16 -60.00
N VAL A 19 44.12 -76.84 -60.14
CA VAL A 19 45.07 -76.00 -59.40
C VAL A 19 44.71 -76.14 -57.91
N ARG A 20 45.44 -76.99 -57.20
CA ARG A 20 45.35 -77.04 -55.74
C ARG A 20 46.02 -75.77 -55.23
N SER A 21 45.19 -74.78 -54.90
CA SER A 21 45.62 -73.60 -54.13
C SER A 21 46.22 -74.11 -52.82
N ALA A 22 47.55 -74.17 -52.76
CA ALA A 22 48.30 -74.54 -51.57
C ALA A 22 48.37 -73.34 -50.63
N MET A 23 47.21 -72.87 -50.15
CA MET A 23 47.20 -71.85 -49.11
C MET A 23 47.44 -72.54 -47.77
N PRO A 24 48.53 -72.20 -47.04
CA PRO A 24 48.83 -72.82 -45.75
C PRO A 24 47.63 -72.68 -44.81
N TRP A 25 47.24 -73.78 -44.16
CA TRP A 25 46.18 -73.83 -43.14
C TRP A 25 46.13 -72.63 -42.18
N PRO A 26 47.24 -72.14 -41.58
CA PRO A 26 47.19 -70.99 -40.66
C PRO A 26 46.71 -69.69 -41.33
N PHE A 27 46.99 -69.50 -42.62
CA PHE A 27 46.57 -68.29 -43.34
C PHE A 27 45.05 -68.24 -43.54
N ARG A 28 44.40 -69.41 -43.63
CA ARG A 28 42.94 -69.51 -43.72
C ARG A 28 42.25 -69.07 -42.41
N TRP A 29 42.83 -69.44 -41.27
CA TRP A 29 42.35 -69.00 -39.96
C TRP A 29 42.61 -67.52 -39.72
N LEU A 30 43.77 -67.00 -40.15
CA LEU A 30 44.07 -65.57 -40.09
C LEU A 30 43.10 -64.76 -40.94
N LEU A 31 42.82 -65.20 -42.18
CA LEU A 31 41.81 -64.57 -43.03
C LEU A 31 40.42 -64.61 -42.38
N GLY A 32 40.04 -65.75 -41.80
CA GLY A 32 38.79 -65.90 -41.05
C GLY A 32 38.68 -64.91 -39.89
N ALA A 33 39.74 -64.77 -39.08
CA ALA A 33 39.79 -63.83 -37.97
C ALA A 33 39.69 -62.37 -38.44
N VAL A 34 40.36 -62.02 -39.54
CA VAL A 34 40.28 -60.67 -40.13
C VAL A 34 38.88 -60.36 -40.64
N VAL A 35 38.25 -61.29 -41.36
CA VAL A 35 36.87 -61.11 -41.88
C VAL A 35 35.88 -60.98 -40.72
N LEU A 36 36.04 -61.80 -39.67
CA LEU A 36 35.15 -61.78 -38.51
C LEU A 36 35.33 -60.48 -37.69
N GLY A 37 36.58 -60.04 -37.51
CA GLY A 37 36.89 -58.75 -36.89
C GLY A 37 36.35 -57.56 -37.69
N PHE A 38 36.49 -57.59 -39.02
CA PHE A 38 35.97 -56.55 -39.91
C PHE A 38 34.44 -56.52 -39.93
N SER A 39 33.78 -57.68 -39.95
CA SER A 39 32.33 -57.78 -39.84
C SER A 39 31.83 -57.27 -38.49
N GLY A 40 32.54 -57.57 -37.40
CA GLY A 40 32.22 -57.04 -36.07
C GLY A 40 32.38 -55.53 -35.99
N ALA A 41 33.46 -54.98 -36.55
CA ALA A 41 33.67 -53.54 -36.64
C ALA A 41 32.58 -52.85 -37.46
N LEU A 42 32.18 -53.42 -38.60
CA LEU A 42 31.07 -52.91 -39.42
C LEU A 42 29.73 -52.97 -38.69
N ALA A 43 29.47 -54.04 -37.92
CA ALA A 43 28.24 -54.17 -37.15
C ALA A 43 28.15 -53.12 -36.02
N LEU A 44 29.25 -52.88 -35.29
CA LEU A 44 29.32 -51.83 -34.27
C LEU A 44 29.18 -50.44 -34.89
N TRP A 45 29.88 -50.19 -36.00
CA TRP A 45 29.79 -48.92 -36.70
C TRP A 45 28.38 -48.65 -37.24
N ALA A 46 27.75 -49.63 -37.89
CA ALA A 46 26.38 -49.51 -38.37
C ALA A 46 25.36 -49.33 -37.22
N PHE A 47 25.60 -49.95 -36.06
CA PHE A 47 24.77 -49.78 -34.88
C PHE A 47 24.91 -48.38 -34.26
N GLU A 48 26.14 -47.86 -34.14
CA GLU A 48 26.40 -46.52 -33.63
C GLU A 48 25.85 -45.43 -34.56
N VAL A 49 26.12 -45.54 -35.87
CA VAL A 49 25.58 -44.63 -36.89
C VAL A 49 24.05 -44.74 -36.96
N GLY A 50 23.51 -45.95 -36.86
CA GLY A 50 22.07 -46.19 -36.81
C GLY A 50 21.42 -45.53 -35.58
N LYS A 51 22.08 -45.53 -34.42
CA LYS A 51 21.61 -44.86 -33.21
C LYS A 51 21.57 -43.33 -33.36
N ASP A 52 22.51 -42.76 -34.10
CA ASP A 52 22.56 -41.32 -34.36
C ASP A 52 21.53 -40.90 -35.42
N ILE A 53 21.24 -41.73 -36.42
CA ILE A 53 20.22 -41.48 -37.46
C ILE A 53 18.79 -41.77 -36.95
N ALA A 54 18.60 -42.76 -36.07
CA ALA A 54 17.30 -43.14 -35.52
C ALA A 54 16.75 -42.14 -34.47
N GLY A 55 17.42 -41.01 -34.24
CA GLY A 55 16.91 -39.95 -33.37
C GLY A 55 16.99 -40.25 -31.88
N LEU A 56 17.75 -41.28 -31.45
CA LEU A 56 18.26 -41.36 -30.07
C LEU A 56 19.41 -40.36 -29.91
N ASP A 57 19.08 -39.10 -30.14
CA ASP A 57 20.00 -38.00 -29.99
C ASP A 57 20.39 -37.93 -28.51
N ARG A 58 21.68 -38.10 -28.22
CA ARG A 58 22.20 -37.96 -26.85
C ARG A 58 21.87 -36.58 -26.28
N ASN A 59 21.67 -35.60 -27.16
CA ASN A 59 21.32 -34.22 -26.82
C ASN A 59 19.82 -34.01 -26.58
N ALA A 60 18.92 -34.84 -27.11
CA ALA A 60 17.46 -34.66 -26.90
C ALA A 60 17.08 -34.72 -25.41
N LYS A 61 17.77 -35.54 -24.61
CA LYS A 61 17.60 -35.54 -23.16
C LYS A 61 18.08 -34.23 -22.53
N GLN A 62 19.21 -33.70 -22.99
CA GLN A 62 19.75 -32.43 -22.49
C GLN A 62 18.86 -31.25 -22.89
N GLU A 63 18.32 -31.24 -24.11
CA GLU A 63 17.35 -30.25 -24.57
C GLU A 63 16.04 -30.34 -23.81
N LEU A 64 15.51 -31.54 -23.56
CA LEU A 64 14.31 -31.71 -22.73
C LEU A 64 14.53 -31.21 -21.30
N GLU A 65 15.69 -31.47 -20.70
CA GLU A 65 16.03 -30.92 -19.38
C GLU A 65 16.18 -29.40 -19.42
N ARG A 66 16.83 -28.83 -20.46
CA ARG A 66 16.91 -27.38 -20.64
C ARG A 66 15.54 -26.74 -20.81
N LEU A 67 14.69 -27.28 -21.67
CA LEU A 67 13.32 -26.79 -21.87
C LEU A 67 12.48 -26.93 -20.60
N ARG A 68 12.65 -28.01 -19.82
CA ARG A 68 11.97 -28.15 -18.52
C ARG A 68 12.41 -27.09 -17.53
N ASN A 69 13.72 -26.82 -17.46
CA ASN A 69 14.25 -25.77 -16.59
C ASN A 69 13.74 -24.40 -17.04
N GLU A 70 13.76 -24.11 -18.33
CA GLU A 70 13.26 -22.85 -18.88
C GLU A 70 11.74 -22.68 -18.62
N VAL A 71 10.95 -23.75 -18.76
CA VAL A 71 9.52 -23.72 -18.39
C VAL A 71 9.33 -23.51 -16.90
N GLN A 72 10.18 -24.09 -16.04
CA GLN A 72 10.11 -23.86 -14.60
C GLN A 72 10.47 -22.41 -14.25
N ASP A 73 11.50 -21.85 -14.88
CA ASP A 73 11.93 -20.47 -14.69
C ASP A 73 10.85 -19.49 -15.14
N LEU A 74 10.30 -19.68 -16.35
CA LEU A 74 9.20 -18.87 -16.88
C LEU A 74 7.95 -18.97 -15.99
N ARG A 75 7.62 -20.14 -15.45
CA ARG A 75 6.52 -20.29 -14.49
C ARG A 75 6.79 -19.54 -13.19
N ALA A 76 8.03 -19.58 -12.68
CA ALA A 76 8.41 -18.83 -11.49
C ALA A 76 8.33 -17.31 -11.74
N GLU A 77 8.73 -16.83 -12.91
CA GLU A 77 8.60 -15.43 -13.32
C GLU A 77 7.14 -15.00 -13.45
N LEU A 78 6.28 -15.82 -14.07
CA LEU A 78 4.85 -15.56 -14.15
C LEU A 78 4.20 -15.47 -12.76
N VAL A 79 4.56 -16.37 -11.85
CA VAL A 79 4.06 -16.33 -10.46
C VAL A 79 4.51 -15.04 -9.76
N ARG A 80 5.77 -14.63 -9.93
CA ARG A 80 6.27 -13.36 -9.38
C ARG A 80 5.53 -12.17 -9.98
N ALA A 81 5.38 -12.10 -11.31
CA ALA A 81 4.68 -11.01 -12.00
C ALA A 81 3.20 -10.93 -11.57
N GLN A 82 2.52 -12.07 -11.45
CA GLN A 82 1.14 -12.13 -10.96
C GLN A 82 1.05 -11.67 -9.51
N SER A 83 2.02 -12.04 -8.65
CA SER A 83 2.03 -11.59 -7.26
C SER A 83 2.18 -10.07 -7.14
N VAL A 84 3.06 -9.46 -7.95
CA VAL A 84 3.22 -8.01 -8.02
C VAL A 84 1.91 -7.37 -8.49
N SER A 85 1.30 -7.88 -9.56
CA SER A 85 0.01 -7.37 -10.06
C SER A 85 -1.09 -7.45 -9.01
N ASN A 86 -1.25 -8.60 -8.33
CA ASN A 86 -2.25 -8.78 -7.28
C ASN A 86 -2.02 -7.82 -6.11
N THR A 87 -0.76 -7.57 -5.74
CA THR A 87 -0.43 -6.60 -4.68
C THR A 87 -0.76 -5.17 -5.11
N SER A 88 -0.48 -4.79 -6.36
CA SER A 88 -0.83 -3.47 -6.89
C SER A 88 -2.34 -3.27 -6.96
N GLU A 89 -3.10 -4.27 -7.41
CA GLU A 89 -4.57 -4.22 -7.41
C GLU A 89 -5.15 -4.11 -6.00
N SER A 90 -4.60 -4.85 -5.04
CA SER A 90 -4.99 -4.77 -3.64
C SER A 90 -4.69 -3.39 -3.04
N LEU A 91 -3.56 -2.78 -3.39
CA LEU A 91 -3.21 -1.42 -2.97
C LEU A 91 -4.15 -0.38 -3.56
N LEU A 92 -4.47 -0.48 -4.86
CA LEU A 92 -5.38 0.45 -5.54
C LEU A 92 -6.80 0.37 -4.98
N THR A 93 -7.28 -0.83 -4.65
CA THR A 93 -8.61 -1.00 -4.03
C THR A 93 -8.65 -0.45 -2.62
N ALA A 94 -7.60 -0.65 -1.83
CA ALA A 94 -7.45 -0.05 -0.50
C ALA A 94 -7.39 1.48 -0.58
N GLU A 95 -6.64 2.04 -1.53
CA GLU A 95 -6.55 3.49 -1.75
C GLU A 95 -7.90 4.09 -2.16
N LYS A 96 -8.62 3.45 -3.09
CA LYS A 96 -9.98 3.87 -3.47
C LYS A 96 -10.94 3.85 -2.29
N ALA A 97 -10.93 2.79 -1.49
CA ALA A 97 -11.78 2.71 -0.30
C ALA A 97 -11.44 3.79 0.73
N ALA A 98 -10.15 4.07 0.96
CA ALA A 98 -9.71 5.16 1.84
C ALA A 98 -10.14 6.53 1.27
N GLN A 99 -10.02 6.75 -0.03
CA GLN A 99 -10.46 7.99 -0.69
C GLN A 99 -11.98 8.19 -0.55
N GLU A 100 -12.78 7.15 -0.77
CA GLU A 100 -14.23 7.21 -0.57
C GLU A 100 -14.60 7.54 0.88
N GLN A 101 -13.91 6.93 1.85
CA GLN A 101 -14.10 7.25 3.28
C GLN A 101 -13.75 8.71 3.59
N LEU A 102 -12.65 9.23 3.03
CA LEU A 102 -12.27 10.64 3.21
C LEU A 102 -13.32 11.59 2.62
N VAL A 103 -13.84 11.29 1.43
CA VAL A 103 -14.92 12.09 0.81
C VAL A 103 -16.18 12.06 1.66
N GLN A 104 -16.55 10.91 2.24
CA GLN A 104 -17.68 10.81 3.16
C GLN A 104 -17.46 11.66 4.42
N GLN A 105 -16.27 11.62 5.01
CA GLN A 105 -15.92 12.45 6.17
C GLN A 105 -16.01 13.95 5.85
N ILE A 106 -15.51 14.38 4.70
CA ILE A 106 -15.60 15.77 4.27
C ILE A 106 -17.06 16.21 4.15
N ARG A 107 -17.91 15.40 3.51
CA ARG A 107 -19.35 15.70 3.40
C ARG A 107 -20.03 15.79 4.77
N GLN A 108 -19.68 14.89 5.69
CA GLN A 108 -20.19 14.94 7.06
C GLN A 108 -19.76 16.24 7.77
N LEU A 109 -18.48 16.59 7.70
CA LEU A 109 -17.96 17.82 8.30
C LEU A 109 -18.59 19.08 7.69
N GLU A 110 -18.82 19.08 6.37
CA GLU A 110 -19.52 20.18 5.69
C GLU A 110 -20.97 20.31 6.17
N ALA A 111 -21.70 19.20 6.30
CA ALA A 111 -23.05 19.18 6.83
C ALA A 111 -23.09 19.68 8.29
N ASP A 112 -22.18 19.18 9.14
CA ASP A 112 -22.06 19.62 10.53
C ASP A 112 -21.74 21.12 10.61
N ASN A 113 -20.85 21.63 9.74
CA ASN A 113 -20.54 23.05 9.70
C ASN A 113 -21.76 23.89 9.29
N GLN A 114 -22.56 23.43 8.34
CA GLN A 114 -23.80 24.10 7.94
C GLN A 114 -24.81 24.14 9.08
N VAL A 115 -24.99 23.03 9.79
CA VAL A 115 -25.87 22.96 10.97
C VAL A 115 -25.39 23.93 12.04
N LEU A 116 -24.11 23.87 12.42
CA LEU A 116 -23.53 24.76 13.44
C LEU A 116 -23.65 26.25 13.05
N ARG A 117 -23.44 26.58 11.77
CA ARG A 117 -23.66 27.96 11.28
C ARG A 117 -25.13 28.37 11.36
N GLY A 118 -26.04 27.45 11.03
CA GLY A 118 -27.48 27.64 11.18
C GLY A 118 -27.88 27.93 12.62
N ASP A 119 -27.38 27.12 13.55
CA ASP A 119 -27.62 27.27 14.99
C ASP A 119 -27.08 28.60 15.52
N LEU A 120 -25.88 29.01 15.10
CA LEU A 120 -25.33 30.33 15.43
C LEU A 120 -26.22 31.46 14.90
N GLY A 121 -26.66 31.39 13.64
CA GLY A 121 -27.58 32.37 13.06
C GLY A 121 -28.98 32.36 13.71
N PHE A 122 -29.38 31.26 14.32
CA PHE A 122 -30.60 31.15 15.12
C PHE A 122 -30.42 31.80 16.50
N PHE A 123 -29.29 31.55 17.18
CA PHE A 123 -28.97 32.20 18.45
C PHE A 123 -28.80 33.72 18.30
N GLU A 124 -28.21 34.20 17.20
CA GLU A 124 -28.14 35.64 16.90
C GLU A 124 -29.52 36.28 16.76
N ARG A 125 -30.52 35.53 16.25
CA ARG A 125 -31.88 36.03 16.05
C ARG A 125 -32.75 35.96 17.31
N LEU A 126 -32.41 35.09 18.26
CA LEU A 126 -33.16 34.91 19.51
C LEU A 126 -32.70 35.81 20.66
N ILE A 127 -31.59 36.53 20.53
CA ILE A 127 -31.16 37.52 21.53
C ILE A 127 -31.66 38.90 21.06
N PRO A 128 -32.68 39.50 21.69
CA PRO A 128 -33.03 40.90 21.42
C PRO A 128 -31.79 41.75 21.70
N GLY A 129 -31.31 42.46 20.68
CA GLY A 129 -30.08 43.24 20.75
C GLY A 129 -30.07 44.21 21.93
N SER A 130 -29.36 43.85 23.00
CA SER A 130 -29.00 44.78 24.06
C SER A 130 -27.77 45.56 23.62
N GLY A 131 -28.01 46.63 22.85
CA GLY A 131 -27.16 47.83 22.83
C GLY A 131 -25.78 47.73 22.15
N SER A 132 -25.69 48.37 20.97
CA SER A 132 -24.51 49.12 20.51
C SER A 132 -23.14 48.46 20.69
N GLY A 133 -22.73 47.69 19.67
CA GLY A 133 -21.32 47.39 19.43
C GLY A 133 -21.15 45.97 18.90
N ALA A 134 -20.50 45.83 17.76
CA ALA A 134 -20.26 44.56 17.07
C ALA A 134 -19.31 43.59 17.81
N LEU A 135 -19.23 43.65 19.14
CA LEU A 135 -18.34 42.86 19.96
C LEU A 135 -19.05 41.58 20.44
N ASN A 136 -18.46 40.42 20.15
CA ASN A 136 -18.99 39.13 20.55
C ASN A 136 -17.88 38.24 21.12
N ILE A 137 -18.22 37.39 22.09
CA ILE A 137 -17.35 36.32 22.57
C ILE A 137 -17.56 35.14 21.63
N ARG A 138 -16.56 34.85 20.78
CA ARG A 138 -16.63 33.80 19.77
C ARG A 138 -16.54 32.39 20.36
N GLY A 139 -15.79 32.25 21.45
CA GLY A 139 -15.62 30.96 22.09
C GLY A 139 -15.02 31.10 23.47
N LEU A 140 -15.43 30.20 24.35
CA LEU A 140 -14.89 29.97 25.68
C LEU A 140 -14.54 28.48 25.75
N GLN A 141 -13.28 28.19 26.05
CA GLN A 141 -12.78 26.84 26.24
C GLN A 141 -12.19 26.74 27.63
N VAL A 142 -12.40 25.60 28.27
CA VAL A 142 -11.88 25.32 29.61
C VAL A 142 -11.37 23.89 29.62
N ASP A 143 -10.09 23.73 29.90
CA ASP A 143 -9.40 22.45 29.96
C ASP A 143 -8.87 22.23 31.37
N ARG A 144 -9.04 21.01 31.90
CA ARG A 144 -8.54 20.67 33.23
C ARG A 144 -7.08 20.21 33.12
N LEU A 145 -6.16 21.04 33.61
CA LEU A 145 -4.72 20.72 33.62
C LEU A 145 -4.32 19.86 34.81
N ALA A 146 -4.91 20.12 35.98
CA ALA A 146 -4.67 19.36 37.20
C ALA A 146 -5.96 19.25 38.03
N GLN A 147 -5.93 18.47 39.10
CA GLN A 147 -7.07 18.29 40.01
C GLN A 147 -7.50 19.62 40.65
N ASN A 148 -6.56 20.54 40.88
CA ASN A 148 -6.80 21.85 41.47
C ASN A 148 -6.62 23.02 40.47
N GLN A 149 -6.47 22.76 39.16
CA GLN A 149 -6.16 23.83 38.19
C GLN A 149 -6.87 23.64 36.85
N LEU A 150 -7.56 24.70 36.42
CA LEU A 150 -8.19 24.79 35.11
C LEU A 150 -7.47 25.84 34.25
N LYS A 151 -7.22 25.51 32.99
CA LYS A 151 -6.87 26.47 31.96
C LYS A 151 -8.15 26.94 31.29
N TRP A 152 -8.29 28.25 31.14
CA TRP A 152 -9.38 28.84 30.38
C TRP A 152 -8.83 29.65 29.21
N GLN A 153 -9.59 29.71 28.13
CA GLN A 153 -9.26 30.49 26.95
C GLN A 153 -10.53 31.11 26.38
N VAL A 154 -10.51 32.43 26.19
CA VAL A 154 -11.60 33.20 25.61
C VAL A 154 -11.13 33.83 24.30
N LEU A 155 -11.94 33.71 23.26
CA LEU A 155 -11.74 34.41 22.00
C LEU A 155 -12.83 35.46 21.82
N MET A 156 -12.44 36.72 21.72
CA MET A 156 -13.33 37.86 21.53
C MET A 156 -13.09 38.43 20.13
N ILE A 157 -14.17 38.76 19.41
CA ILE A 157 -14.09 39.32 18.06
C ILE A 157 -15.03 40.51 17.92
N GLN A 158 -14.61 41.48 17.10
CA GLN A 158 -15.46 42.55 16.61
C GLN A 158 -15.86 42.25 15.17
N ALA A 159 -17.15 42.00 14.94
CA ALA A 159 -17.71 41.65 13.64
C ALA A 159 -17.94 42.87 12.72
N THR A 160 -17.06 43.87 12.77
CA THR A 160 -17.12 45.07 11.91
C THR A 160 -15.85 45.23 11.08
N LYS A 161 -16.01 45.49 9.78
CA LYS A 161 -14.91 45.82 8.88
C LYS A 161 -14.32 47.18 9.32
N ASN A 162 -13.04 47.20 9.69
CA ASN A 162 -12.36 48.35 10.34
C ASN A 162 -12.95 48.74 11.70
N ALA A 163 -13.11 47.76 12.60
CA ALA A 163 -13.57 48.02 13.96
C ALA A 163 -12.63 48.99 14.71
N PRO A 164 -13.17 49.97 15.46
CA PRO A 164 -12.35 50.81 16.33
C PRO A 164 -11.80 50.01 17.50
N ASP A 165 -10.66 50.45 18.03
CA ASP A 165 -10.06 49.93 19.26
C ASP A 165 -11.09 49.93 20.40
N PHE A 166 -11.49 48.74 20.85
CA PHE A 166 -12.41 48.61 21.97
C PHE A 166 -11.64 48.45 23.28
N ARG A 167 -12.02 49.24 24.28
CA ARG A 167 -11.50 49.15 25.64
C ARG A 167 -12.63 48.74 26.56
N GLY A 168 -12.42 47.66 27.27
CA GLY A 168 -13.39 47.16 28.24
C GLY A 168 -12.71 46.30 29.28
N VAL A 169 -13.51 45.47 29.91
CA VAL A 169 -13.11 44.65 31.04
C VAL A 169 -13.63 43.24 30.83
N LEU A 170 -12.76 42.24 30.96
CA LEU A 170 -13.12 40.84 30.93
C LEU A 170 -13.26 40.31 32.36
N GLU A 171 -14.42 39.69 32.62
CA GLU A 171 -14.67 38.92 33.83
C GLU A 171 -15.04 37.49 33.45
N VAL A 172 -14.31 36.50 33.98
CA VAL A 172 -14.69 35.09 33.86
C VAL A 172 -15.00 34.55 35.24
N THR A 173 -16.18 33.95 35.36
CA THR A 173 -16.70 33.34 36.59
C THR A 173 -16.90 31.85 36.37
N PHE A 174 -16.42 31.06 37.31
CA PHE A 174 -16.56 29.61 37.38
C PHE A 174 -17.59 29.31 38.46
N ALA A 175 -18.63 28.54 38.13
CA ALA A 175 -19.64 28.13 39.08
C ALA A 175 -19.85 26.61 39.04
N GLY A 176 -20.17 26.05 40.20
CA GLY A 176 -20.21 24.62 40.38
C GLY A 176 -20.68 24.22 41.78
N THR A 177 -20.21 23.06 42.23
CA THR A 177 -20.50 22.54 43.56
C THR A 177 -19.23 22.16 44.28
N LEU A 178 -19.06 22.63 45.52
CA LEU A 178 -18.00 22.23 46.44
C LEU A 178 -18.67 21.48 47.60
N GLU A 179 -18.34 20.20 47.80
CA GLU A 179 -18.94 19.36 48.85
C GLU A 179 -20.48 19.38 48.83
N GLY A 180 -21.08 19.44 47.64
CA GLY A 180 -22.54 19.52 47.47
C GLY A 180 -23.17 20.91 47.70
N LYS A 181 -22.40 21.92 48.13
CA LYS A 181 -22.84 23.32 48.26
C LYS A 181 -22.53 24.12 46.99
N PRO A 182 -23.33 25.15 46.64
CA PRO A 182 -23.03 26.00 45.50
C PRO A 182 -21.70 26.73 45.73
N TRP A 183 -20.84 26.68 44.71
CA TRP A 183 -19.53 27.32 44.72
C TRP A 183 -19.36 28.19 43.48
N SER A 184 -18.74 29.35 43.67
CA SER A 184 -18.41 30.30 42.61
C SER A 184 -17.04 30.90 42.85
N ALA A 185 -16.23 31.02 41.81
CA ALA A 185 -14.96 31.72 41.83
C ALA A 185 -14.81 32.60 40.59
N VAL A 186 -14.09 33.70 40.73
CA VAL A 186 -13.73 34.58 39.61
C VAL A 186 -12.29 34.30 39.23
N GLN A 187 -11.95 34.38 37.94
CA GLN A 187 -10.59 34.15 37.45
C GLN A 187 -9.53 35.03 38.11
N ALA A 188 -9.92 36.26 38.50
CA ALA A 188 -9.04 37.28 39.04
C ALA A 188 -9.80 38.09 40.10
N PRO A 189 -9.12 38.57 41.16
CA PRO A 189 -9.74 39.41 42.19
C PRO A 189 -10.19 40.78 41.66
N SER A 190 -9.51 41.26 40.61
CA SER A 190 -9.86 42.50 39.92
C SER A 190 -10.27 42.21 38.46
N PRO A 191 -11.25 42.95 37.94
CA PRO A 191 -11.64 42.84 36.54
C PRO A 191 -10.46 43.20 35.62
N GLN A 192 -10.19 42.38 34.58
CA GLN A 192 -9.00 42.54 33.74
C GLN A 192 -9.29 43.49 32.57
N PRO A 193 -8.54 44.59 32.41
CA PRO A 193 -8.73 45.48 31.27
C PRO A 193 -8.31 44.78 29.98
N VAL A 194 -9.13 44.92 28.94
CA VAL A 194 -8.90 44.34 27.62
C VAL A 194 -8.95 45.41 26.54
N LEU A 195 -7.98 45.36 25.62
CA LEU A 195 -7.97 46.17 24.40
C LEU A 195 -8.12 45.26 23.19
N ILE A 196 -9.26 45.34 22.53
CA ILE A 196 -9.63 44.47 21.41
C ILE A 196 -9.46 45.26 20.11
N LYS A 197 -8.58 44.76 19.23
CA LYS A 197 -8.30 45.32 17.90
C LYS A 197 -8.75 44.33 16.83
N GLY A 198 -10.05 44.29 16.54
CA GLY A 198 -10.64 43.28 15.67
C GLY A 198 -10.80 41.92 16.34
N TYR A 199 -9.74 41.36 16.92
CA TYR A 199 -9.82 40.15 17.75
C TYR A 199 -8.87 40.21 18.95
N LEU A 200 -9.22 39.50 20.02
CA LEU A 200 -8.35 39.29 21.17
C LEU A 200 -8.56 37.88 21.71
N ARG A 201 -7.46 37.15 21.85
CA ARG A 201 -7.43 35.88 22.58
C ARG A 201 -6.80 36.13 23.94
N GLN A 202 -7.49 35.70 24.98
CA GLN A 202 -6.99 35.77 26.34
C GLN A 202 -7.09 34.40 26.99
N GLU A 203 -6.05 34.02 27.69
CA GLU A 203 -5.99 32.76 28.43
C GLU A 203 -5.49 33.01 29.84
N GLY A 204 -5.81 32.07 30.73
CA GLY A 204 -5.32 32.11 32.09
C GLY A 204 -5.51 30.77 32.78
N LEU A 205 -4.92 30.70 33.96
CA LEU A 205 -5.09 29.59 34.88
C LEU A 205 -5.96 30.06 36.03
N VAL A 206 -6.87 29.20 36.48
CA VAL A 206 -7.62 29.42 37.71
C VAL A 206 -7.41 28.22 38.61
N ASP A 207 -7.05 28.50 39.85
CA ASP A 207 -6.95 27.49 40.88
C ASP A 207 -8.36 27.23 41.43
N VAL A 208 -8.74 25.97 41.41
CA VAL A 208 -10.08 25.51 41.78
C VAL A 208 -9.92 24.46 42.85
N PRO A 209 -10.60 24.55 44.01
CA PRO A 209 -10.47 23.56 45.07
C PRO A 209 -10.62 22.13 44.56
N GLU A 210 -9.83 21.19 45.09
CA GLU A 210 -9.82 19.79 44.61
C GLU A 210 -11.20 19.11 44.63
N GLN A 211 -12.07 19.53 45.54
CA GLN A 211 -13.43 19.00 45.69
C GLN A 211 -14.51 19.82 44.95
N ALA A 212 -14.11 20.88 44.24
CA ALA A 212 -15.03 21.71 43.46
C ALA A 212 -15.24 21.10 42.07
N VAL A 213 -16.48 20.68 41.83
CA VAL A 213 -16.97 20.27 40.51
C VAL A 213 -17.50 21.50 39.80
N VAL A 214 -16.69 22.08 38.91
CA VAL A 214 -17.11 23.20 38.05
C VAL A 214 -18.11 22.68 37.04
N LYS A 215 -19.30 23.28 37.00
CA LYS A 215 -20.40 22.90 36.10
C LYS A 215 -20.60 23.92 34.98
N THR A 216 -20.31 25.18 35.25
CA THR A 216 -20.58 26.28 34.34
C THR A 216 -19.45 27.29 34.39
N VAL A 217 -19.06 27.80 33.23
CA VAL A 217 -18.09 28.90 33.13
C VAL A 217 -18.71 29.99 32.29
N THR A 218 -18.68 31.22 32.82
CA THR A 218 -19.30 32.39 32.20
C THR A 218 -18.25 33.47 31.99
N ALA A 219 -18.06 33.88 30.75
CA ALA A 219 -17.26 35.04 30.38
C ALA A 219 -18.18 36.24 30.09
N LYS A 220 -17.84 37.40 30.63
CA LYS A 220 -18.55 38.66 30.43
C LYS A 220 -17.57 39.74 29.99
N ILE A 221 -17.97 40.53 29.01
CA ILE A 221 -17.27 41.75 28.63
C ILE A 221 -18.11 42.94 29.08
N LEU A 222 -17.48 43.83 29.84
CA LEU A 222 -18.06 45.04 30.38
C LEU A 222 -17.39 46.26 29.76
N GLN A 223 -18.18 47.30 29.48
CA GLN A 223 -17.68 48.64 29.17
C GLN A 223 -18.47 49.63 30.02
N ASP A 224 -17.77 50.47 30.79
CA ASP A 224 -18.38 51.48 31.66
C ASP A 224 -19.48 50.90 32.58
N GLY A 225 -19.30 49.66 33.05
CA GLY A 225 -20.25 48.93 33.91
C GLY A 225 -21.41 48.25 33.20
N THR A 226 -21.56 48.44 31.88
CA THR A 226 -22.59 47.79 31.07
C THR A 226 -22.07 46.49 30.48
N VAL A 227 -22.82 45.39 30.64
CA VAL A 227 -22.48 44.09 30.01
C VAL A 227 -22.81 44.19 28.53
N LEU A 228 -21.77 44.09 27.69
CA LEU A 228 -21.92 44.13 26.22
C LEU A 228 -22.02 42.74 25.60
N ALA A 229 -21.28 41.78 26.17
CA ALA A 229 -21.32 40.40 25.71
C ALA A 229 -21.21 39.45 26.90
N LEU A 230 -21.97 38.37 26.85
CA LEU A 230 -21.98 37.30 27.85
C LEU A 230 -22.00 35.95 27.14
N HIS A 231 -21.13 35.05 27.57
CA HIS A 231 -21.06 33.70 27.02
C HIS A 231 -20.87 32.69 28.14
N THR A 232 -21.75 31.69 28.20
CA THR A 232 -21.72 30.65 29.23
C THR A 232 -21.61 29.28 28.58
N ILE A 233 -20.67 28.48 29.07
CA ILE A 233 -20.53 27.08 28.72
C ILE A 233 -20.84 26.21 29.92
N LYS A 234 -21.37 25.01 29.65
CA LYS A 234 -21.48 23.93 30.64
C LYS A 234 -20.31 22.97 30.42
N LEU A 235 -19.70 22.52 31.51
CA LEU A 235 -18.64 21.52 31.50
C LEU A 235 -19.20 20.12 31.75
#